data_AF-A0A183SLA7-F1
#
_entry.id   AF-A0A183SLA7-F1
#
_cell.length_a   1.000
_cell.length_b   1.000
_cell.length_c   1.000
_cell.angle_alpha   90.00
_cell.angle_beta   90.00
_cell.angle_gamma   90.00
#
_symmetry.space_group_name_H-M   'P 1'
#
loop_
_entity.id
_entity.type
_entity.pdbx_description
1 polymer ?
#
loop_
_entity_poly.entity_id
_entity_poly.type
_entity_poly.pdbx_seq_one_letter_code
_entity_poly.pdbx_strand_id
1 'polypeptide(L)'
;LDLVLTKSHDSIDEVSCLPPLGKSDHVVLRWEYSLFSIPARPTTIRRNIWQGDFGGMRAELMRTQWETLFFGNITEDWETFRDILHRLIENHCPILRKRLTNRPRWLTQALKIEVNKKRRLWKKSLTDGTPASLNAYKMQRNRVKGHIFRTRQAFEVDLLNRATVNPKLFYGYLRQNTRNKDPIPLLRTAEGIDLTEDGAKADHLSEFFQSVFTKETRYDHPTDGFEVDTIVETVNFTETTVLKELLGLKESKSPGPDEIPAKLLKELARELAKLLSTLFQTTFQTGSSVIGPILFIVYINDCANEQDCDIAMFADDLELWHIIQTAAVEKNLQANLNLLQKWSNDWLLSFNENKCNIIRVGKSKPSNRTVNSLNGIPFKGVDVQKDLGVWITHSLKPSLHCGKVANAAMSILYLVKRAFAAFTTDCFAKVFGTFVRPQLKSAIQAWRPWVAKDINTLEKVQRRATKLVSSQGISSSCQKQRI
;
A
#
# COMPACT_ATOMS: atom_id res chain seq x y z
N LEU A 1 -20.11 45.59 -4.09
CA LEU A 1 -19.00 45.49 -3.12
C LEU A 1 -18.40 44.12 -3.36
N ASP A 2 -17.30 44.06 -4.10
CA ASP A 2 -16.77 42.79 -4.61
C ASP A 2 -15.66 42.31 -3.67
N LEU A 3 -15.85 41.13 -3.08
CA LEU A 3 -14.92 40.52 -2.12
C LEU A 3 -14.03 39.50 -2.82
N VAL A 4 -12.71 39.64 -2.64
CA VAL A 4 -11.72 38.65 -3.09
C VAL A 4 -11.25 37.85 -1.87
N LEU A 5 -11.61 36.55 -1.82
CA LEU A 5 -11.21 35.65 -0.75
C LEU A 5 -9.88 34.96 -1.11
N THR A 6 -8.84 35.19 -0.30
CA THR A 6 -7.50 34.59 -0.47
C THR A 6 -7.04 33.87 0.80
N LYS A 7 -6.13 32.90 0.66
CA LYS A 7 -5.62 32.05 1.74
C LYS A 7 -4.56 32.72 2.63
N SER A 8 -3.92 33.78 2.13
CA SER A 8 -2.96 34.64 2.84
C SER A 8 -2.94 36.02 2.18
N HIS A 9 -2.69 37.08 2.96
CA HIS A 9 -2.62 38.46 2.49
C HIS A 9 -1.49 38.66 1.46
N ASP A 10 -0.41 37.90 1.57
CA ASP A 10 0.78 37.99 0.70
C ASP A 10 0.60 37.33 -0.67
N SER A 11 -0.58 36.77 -0.96
CA SER A 11 -0.86 36.07 -2.23
C SER A 11 -1.34 37.00 -3.35
N ILE A 12 -1.60 38.27 -3.02
CA ILE A 12 -2.08 39.30 -3.93
C ILE A 12 -1.11 40.47 -3.82
N ASP A 13 -0.37 40.76 -4.90
CA ASP A 13 0.66 41.79 -4.88
C ASP A 13 0.04 43.20 -4.88
N GLU A 14 -0.83 43.51 -5.86
CA GLU A 14 -1.54 44.79 -5.95
C GLU A 14 -2.84 44.63 -6.77
N VAL A 15 -3.96 45.22 -6.33
CA VAL A 15 -5.25 45.19 -7.04
C VAL A 15 -5.41 46.50 -7.82
N SER A 16 -5.36 46.41 -9.15
CA SER A 16 -5.53 47.53 -10.07
C SER A 16 -6.95 47.60 -10.65
N CYS A 17 -7.51 48.79 -10.69
CA CYS A 17 -8.78 49.07 -11.37
C CYS A 17 -8.52 49.49 -12.81
N LEU A 18 -9.07 48.74 -13.76
CA LEU A 18 -8.93 48.94 -15.20
C LEU A 18 -10.25 49.43 -15.82
N PRO A 19 -10.19 50.01 -17.04
CA PRO A 19 -11.38 50.51 -17.73
C PRO A 19 -12.45 49.42 -17.93
N PRO A 20 -13.74 49.81 -18.00
CA PRO A 20 -14.83 48.88 -18.22
C PRO A 20 -14.70 48.07 -19.52
N LEU A 21 -15.20 46.83 -19.51
CA LEU A 21 -15.29 46.04 -20.73
C LEU A 21 -16.52 46.48 -21.55
N GLY A 22 -16.26 47.13 -22.68
CA GLY A 22 -17.31 47.58 -23.60
C GLY A 22 -18.02 48.86 -23.13
N LYS A 23 -19.35 48.85 -23.05
CA LYS A 23 -20.18 49.98 -22.59
C LYS A 23 -20.68 49.85 -21.13
N SER A 24 -20.13 48.90 -20.36
CA SER A 24 -20.52 48.70 -18.97
C SER A 24 -20.03 49.87 -18.10
N ASP A 25 -20.79 50.18 -17.05
CA ASP A 25 -20.47 51.13 -15.98
C ASP A 25 -19.61 50.50 -14.85
N HIS A 26 -19.36 49.19 -14.90
CA HIS A 26 -18.52 48.48 -13.94
C HIS A 26 -17.03 48.49 -14.34
N VAL A 27 -16.16 48.76 -13.38
CA VAL A 27 -14.70 48.72 -13.55
C VAL A 27 -14.16 47.30 -13.50
N VAL A 28 -13.06 47.03 -14.22
CA VAL A 28 -12.42 45.71 -14.22
C VAL A 28 -11.36 45.67 -13.13
N LEU A 29 -11.42 44.71 -12.22
CA LEU A 29 -10.36 44.48 -11.25
C LEU A 29 -9.31 43.50 -11.81
N ARG A 30 -8.04 43.89 -11.77
CA ARG A 30 -6.90 43.04 -12.15
C ARG A 30 -5.88 43.02 -11.02
N TRP A 31 -5.48 41.82 -10.61
CA TRP A 31 -4.37 41.63 -9.68
C TRP A 31 -3.43 40.54 -10.17
N GLU A 32 -2.19 40.56 -9.68
CA GLU A 32 -1.23 39.46 -9.88
C GLU A 32 -1.33 38.48 -8.69
N TYR A 33 -1.53 37.20 -9.02
CA TYR A 33 -1.64 36.13 -8.03
C TYR A 33 -0.36 35.30 -8.05
N SER A 34 0.45 35.43 -7.01
CA SER A 34 1.76 34.78 -6.93
C SER A 34 1.62 33.30 -6.58
N LEU A 35 1.55 32.45 -7.61
CA LEU A 35 1.33 31.00 -7.45
C LEU A 35 2.49 30.23 -6.79
N PHE A 36 3.66 30.85 -6.54
CA PHE A 36 4.86 30.12 -6.16
C PHE A 36 5.85 30.93 -5.32
N SER A 37 5.58 31.04 -4.02
CA SER A 37 6.64 30.91 -3.01
C SER A 37 6.40 29.63 -2.23
N ILE A 38 6.44 28.48 -2.93
CA ILE A 38 6.63 27.20 -2.22
C ILE A 38 8.06 27.27 -1.67
N PRO A 39 8.28 27.31 -0.35
CA PRO A 39 9.63 27.30 0.20
C PRO A 39 10.40 26.13 -0.42
N ALA A 40 11.68 26.37 -0.73
CA ALA A 40 12.52 25.37 -1.35
C ALA A 40 12.45 24.09 -0.50
N ARG A 41 11.81 23.04 -1.04
CA ARG A 41 11.70 21.78 -0.30
C ARG A 41 13.11 21.31 0.06
N PRO A 42 13.34 20.87 1.31
CA PRO A 42 14.66 20.46 1.75
C PRO A 42 15.21 19.39 0.81
N THR A 43 16.49 19.53 0.47
CA THR A 43 17.18 18.51 -0.31
C THR A 43 17.29 17.29 0.57
N THR A 44 16.60 16.20 0.21
CA THR A 44 16.80 14.95 0.94
C THR A 44 18.16 14.38 0.54
N ILE A 45 19.01 14.24 1.54
CA ILE A 45 20.34 13.64 1.45
C ILE A 45 20.16 12.18 1.89
N ARG A 46 20.46 11.24 1.00
CA ARG A 46 20.46 9.79 1.31
C ARG A 46 21.63 9.12 0.61
N ARG A 47 22.13 8.00 1.13
CA ARG A 47 23.16 7.20 0.46
C ARG A 47 22.56 6.47 -0.75
N ASN A 48 23.26 6.49 -1.89
CA ASN A 48 22.82 5.82 -3.11
C ASN A 48 23.34 4.38 -3.16
N ILE A 49 22.61 3.45 -2.55
CA ILE A 49 22.96 2.02 -2.56
C ILE A 49 23.09 1.46 -3.98
N TRP A 50 22.35 1.99 -4.95
CA TRP A 50 22.40 1.53 -6.34
C TRP A 50 23.71 1.89 -7.06
N GLN A 51 24.53 2.76 -6.46
CA GLN A 51 25.85 3.15 -6.94
C GLN A 51 26.94 2.88 -5.88
N GLY A 52 26.66 1.99 -4.92
CA GLY A 52 27.64 1.60 -3.91
C GLY A 52 28.79 0.78 -4.50
N ASP A 53 29.99 0.97 -3.98
CA ASP A 53 31.14 0.11 -4.27
C ASP A 53 31.03 -1.20 -3.49
N PHE A 54 30.29 -2.16 -4.06
CA PHE A 54 30.16 -3.49 -3.48
C PHE A 54 31.48 -4.27 -3.48
N GLY A 55 32.45 -3.93 -4.35
CA GLY A 55 33.78 -4.54 -4.32
C GLY A 55 34.54 -4.17 -3.04
N GLY A 56 34.57 -2.87 -2.73
CA GLY A 56 35.12 -2.33 -1.48
C GLY A 56 34.43 -2.90 -0.24
N MET A 57 33.09 -2.96 -0.24
CA MET A 57 32.32 -3.54 0.87
C MET A 57 32.68 -5.01 1.13
N ARG A 58 32.81 -5.83 0.08
CA ARG A 58 33.22 -7.24 0.23
C ARG A 58 34.61 -7.37 0.83
N ALA A 59 35.56 -6.55 0.36
CA ALA A 59 36.92 -6.55 0.89
C ALA A 59 36.98 -6.15 2.37
N GLU A 60 36.13 -5.21 2.80
CA GLU A 60 36.02 -4.81 4.20
C GLU A 60 35.39 -5.92 5.06
N LEU A 61 34.26 -6.51 4.60
CA LEU A 61 33.61 -7.64 5.28
C LEU A 61 34.54 -8.84 5.45
N MET A 62 35.37 -9.14 4.44
CA MET A 62 36.34 -10.23 4.48
C MET A 62 37.51 -9.97 5.44
N ARG A 63 37.78 -8.70 5.78
CA ARG A 63 38.81 -8.33 6.76
C ARG A 63 38.26 -8.28 8.19
N THR A 64 36.95 -8.14 8.34
CA THR A 64 36.28 -8.13 9.64
C THR A 64 36.44 -9.49 10.32
N GLN A 65 36.96 -9.49 11.55
CA GLN A 65 37.09 -10.68 12.38
C GLN A 65 35.80 -10.83 13.20
N TRP A 66 34.84 -11.58 12.68
CA TRP A 66 33.51 -11.69 13.30
C TRP A 66 33.54 -12.48 14.60
N GLU A 67 34.46 -13.43 14.70
CA GLU A 67 34.66 -14.29 15.87
C GLU A 67 35.13 -13.52 17.11
N THR A 68 35.75 -12.35 16.93
CA THR A 68 36.17 -11.48 18.04
C THR A 68 35.17 -10.38 18.37
N LEU A 69 34.20 -10.14 17.46
CA LEU A 69 33.17 -9.11 17.60
C LEU A 69 31.86 -9.66 18.15
N PHE A 70 31.58 -10.95 17.95
CA PHE A 70 30.42 -11.60 18.53
C PHE A 70 30.77 -12.17 19.90
N PHE A 71 30.10 -11.68 20.93
CA PHE A 71 30.33 -12.04 22.33
C PHE A 71 29.34 -13.10 22.82
N GLY A 72 28.43 -13.56 21.95
CA GLY A 72 27.44 -14.59 22.25
C GLY A 72 26.13 -14.04 22.84
N ASN A 73 26.04 -12.72 23.02
CA ASN A 73 24.79 -12.03 23.32
C ASN A 73 24.12 -11.64 22.01
N ILE A 74 23.03 -12.33 21.64
CA ILE A 74 22.36 -12.14 20.36
C ILE A 74 21.93 -10.70 20.07
N THR A 75 21.55 -9.95 21.11
CA THR A 75 21.10 -8.56 20.95
C THR A 75 22.29 -7.66 20.60
N GLU A 76 23.39 -7.77 21.35
CA GLU A 76 24.61 -6.99 21.12
C GLU A 76 25.32 -7.41 19.82
N ASP A 77 25.33 -8.71 19.52
CA ASP A 77 25.89 -9.27 18.28
C ASP A 77 25.11 -8.77 17.06
N TRP A 78 23.78 -8.72 17.16
CA TRP A 78 22.91 -8.15 16.13
C TRP A 78 23.12 -6.64 15.95
N GLU A 79 23.22 -5.88 17.04
CA GLU A 79 23.50 -4.44 16.98
C GLU A 79 24.85 -4.16 16.33
N THR A 80 25.88 -4.91 16.73
CA THR A 80 27.23 -4.82 16.14
C THR A 80 27.20 -5.15 14.65
N PHE A 81 26.51 -6.22 14.26
CA PHE A 81 26.30 -6.58 12.86
C PHE A 81 25.61 -5.47 12.07
N ARG A 82 24.49 -4.94 12.58
CA ARG A 82 23.72 -3.85 11.98
C ARG A 82 24.59 -2.61 11.77
N ASP A 83 25.36 -2.23 12.78
CA ASP A 83 26.18 -1.02 12.76
C ASP A 83 27.34 -1.13 11.76
N ILE A 84 27.92 -2.32 11.58
CA ILE A 84 28.90 -2.58 10.52
C ILE A 84 28.26 -2.41 9.14
N LEU A 85 27.06 -2.96 8.92
CA LEU A 85 26.37 -2.78 7.64
C LEU A 85 26.04 -1.32 7.34
N HIS A 86 25.62 -0.54 8.35
CA HIS A 86 25.40 0.90 8.19
C HIS A 86 26.70 1.65 7.87
N ARG A 87 27.81 1.30 8.52
CA ARG A 87 29.13 1.88 8.24
C ARG A 87 29.59 1.59 6.81
N LEU A 88 29.34 0.37 6.30
CA LEU A 88 29.63 0.03 4.90
C LEU A 88 28.84 0.91 3.94
N ILE A 89 27.55 1.15 4.22
CA ILE A 89 26.73 2.06 3.43
C ILE A 89 27.31 3.48 3.46
N GLU A 90 27.73 3.96 4.62
CA GLU A 90 28.28 5.31 4.76
C GLU A 90 29.59 5.51 4.01
N ASN A 91 30.48 4.53 4.09
CA ASN A 91 31.82 4.60 3.50
C ASN A 91 31.82 4.36 1.99
N HIS A 92 31.03 3.40 1.52
CA HIS A 92 31.12 2.92 0.13
C HIS A 92 29.97 3.38 -0.78
N CYS A 93 28.93 4.03 -0.24
CA CYS A 93 27.84 4.57 -1.07
C CYS A 93 27.93 6.09 -1.24
N PRO A 94 27.86 6.60 -2.49
CA PRO A 94 27.88 8.03 -2.74
C PRO A 94 26.59 8.68 -2.24
N ILE A 95 26.67 9.97 -1.90
CA ILE A 95 25.52 10.73 -1.45
C ILE A 95 24.62 11.08 -2.65
N LEU A 96 23.36 10.63 -2.59
CA LEU A 96 22.30 11.09 -3.47
C LEU A 96 21.68 12.37 -2.92
N ARG A 97 21.81 13.46 -3.66
CA ARG A 97 21.09 14.71 -3.42
C ARG A 97 19.89 14.78 -4.35
N LYS A 98 18.69 14.58 -3.81
CA LYS A 98 17.47 14.66 -4.62
C LYS A 98 16.70 15.94 -4.30
N ARG A 99 16.71 16.89 -5.23
CA ARG A 99 15.81 18.05 -5.17
C ARG A 99 14.38 17.58 -5.45
N LEU A 100 13.50 17.71 -4.47
CA LEU A 100 12.08 17.45 -4.65
C LEU A 100 11.52 18.43 -5.69
N THR A 101 11.07 17.90 -6.82
CA THR A 101 10.49 18.69 -7.90
C THR A 101 9.01 18.36 -8.07
N ASN A 102 8.18 19.40 -8.17
CA ASN A 102 6.77 19.26 -8.55
C ASN A 102 6.60 19.09 -10.07
N ARG A 103 7.71 18.99 -10.83
CA ARG A 103 7.65 18.79 -12.28
C ARG A 103 7.16 17.38 -12.60
N PRO A 104 6.31 17.23 -13.62
CA PRO A 104 5.91 15.91 -14.09
C PRO A 104 7.12 15.09 -14.53
N ARG A 105 7.14 13.80 -14.17
CA ARG A 105 8.27 12.90 -14.49
C ARG A 105 8.50 12.71 -15.99
N TRP A 106 7.48 12.91 -16.81
CA TRP A 106 7.55 12.83 -18.27
C TRP A 106 8.13 14.10 -18.92
N LEU A 107 8.39 15.18 -18.17
CA LEU A 107 8.92 16.42 -18.74
C LEU A 107 10.43 16.28 -19.05
N THR A 108 10.76 16.07 -20.31
CA THR A 108 12.15 16.00 -20.79
C THR A 108 12.77 17.39 -20.98
N GLN A 109 14.11 17.45 -21.02
CA GLN A 109 14.83 18.69 -21.28
C GLN A 109 14.53 19.25 -22.69
N ALA A 110 14.42 18.38 -23.69
CA ALA A 110 14.03 18.77 -25.06
C ALA A 110 12.64 19.45 -25.09
N LEU A 111 11.66 18.86 -24.40
CA LEU A 111 10.32 19.45 -24.30
C LEU A 111 10.33 20.79 -23.55
N LYS A 112 11.15 20.91 -22.50
CA LYS A 112 11.32 22.16 -21.75
C LYS A 112 11.86 23.29 -22.64
N ILE A 113 12.80 23.01 -23.54
CA ILE A 113 13.33 23.99 -24.51
C ILE A 113 12.20 24.51 -25.40
N GLU A 114 11.36 23.61 -25.92
CA GLU A 114 10.22 23.97 -26.78
C GLU A 114 9.15 24.78 -26.04
N VAL A 115 8.87 24.45 -24.76
CA VAL A 115 7.97 25.23 -23.89
C VAL A 115 8.53 26.63 -23.63
N ASN A 116 9.83 26.75 -23.39
CA ASN A 116 10.50 28.03 -23.20
C ASN A 116 10.49 28.87 -24.50
N LYS A 117 10.67 28.24 -25.67
CA LYS A 117 10.51 28.91 -26.96
C LYS A 117 9.09 29.45 -27.14
N LYS A 118 8.05 28.66 -26.79
CA LYS A 118 6.65 29.13 -26.79
C LYS A 118 6.46 30.36 -25.90
N ARG A 119 7.01 30.36 -24.68
CA ARG A 119 6.92 31.50 -23.74
C ARG A 119 7.61 32.75 -24.28
N ARG A 120 8.78 32.61 -24.91
CA ARG A 120 9.49 33.71 -25.56
C ARG A 120 8.68 34.33 -26.70
N LEU A 121 8.10 33.50 -27.58
CA LEU A 121 7.26 33.97 -28.68
C LEU A 121 5.98 34.68 -28.18
N TRP A 122 5.38 34.20 -27.09
CA TRP A 122 4.24 34.88 -26.46
C TRP A 122 4.61 36.28 -25.93
N LYS A 123 5.75 36.39 -25.22
CA LYS A 123 6.25 37.69 -24.76
C LYS A 123 6.50 38.63 -25.94
N LYS A 124 7.16 38.14 -27.00
CA LYS A 124 7.38 38.91 -28.22
C LYS A 124 6.06 39.41 -28.85
N SER A 125 5.05 38.55 -28.94
CA SER A 125 3.74 38.97 -29.50
C SER A 125 2.99 39.99 -28.66
N LEU A 126 3.22 40.01 -27.34
CA LEU A 126 2.69 41.06 -26.47
C LEU A 126 3.43 42.38 -26.63
N THR A 127 4.73 42.34 -26.93
CA THR A 127 5.56 43.54 -27.10
C THR A 127 5.35 44.20 -28.46
N ASP A 128 5.36 43.43 -29.55
CA ASP A 128 5.31 43.98 -30.91
C ASP A 128 3.89 44.11 -31.48
N GLY A 129 2.90 43.39 -30.91
CA GLY A 129 1.50 43.42 -31.34
C GLY A 129 1.24 42.93 -32.78
N THR A 130 2.23 42.32 -33.45
CA THR A 130 2.12 42.02 -34.88
C THR A 130 1.36 40.71 -35.17
N PRO A 131 0.61 40.61 -36.29
CA PRO A 131 -0.01 39.35 -36.70
C PRO A 131 1.01 38.21 -36.93
N ALA A 132 2.22 38.54 -37.39
CA ALA A 132 3.29 37.59 -37.66
C ALA A 132 3.82 36.94 -36.37
N SER A 133 4.08 37.73 -35.32
CA SER A 133 4.55 37.22 -34.03
C SER A 133 3.48 36.37 -33.33
N LEU A 134 2.20 36.78 -33.43
CA LEU A 134 1.07 36.02 -32.91
C LEU A 134 0.92 34.67 -33.64
N ASN A 135 1.09 34.62 -34.96
CA ASN A 135 1.06 33.39 -35.73
C ASN A 135 2.24 32.46 -35.38
N ALA A 136 3.45 33.00 -35.23
CA ALA A 136 4.61 32.22 -34.78
C ALA A 136 4.38 31.60 -33.38
N TYR A 137 3.78 32.36 -32.45
CA TYR A 137 3.35 31.83 -31.16
C TYR A 137 2.31 30.71 -31.30
N LYS A 138 1.26 30.91 -32.10
CA LYS A 138 0.20 29.91 -32.32
C LYS A 138 0.76 28.59 -32.88
N MET A 139 1.66 28.67 -33.87
CA MET A 139 2.35 27.50 -34.44
C MET A 139 3.18 26.77 -33.38
N GLN A 140 4.01 27.49 -32.62
CA GLN A 140 4.82 26.89 -31.56
C GLN A 140 3.96 26.31 -30.42
N ARG A 141 2.85 26.96 -30.07
CA ARG A 141 1.88 26.46 -29.09
C ARG A 141 1.30 25.12 -29.52
N ASN A 142 0.88 24.99 -30.78
CA ASN A 142 0.33 23.75 -31.32
C ASN A 142 1.40 22.64 -31.37
N ARG A 143 2.64 22.98 -31.77
CA ARG A 143 3.79 22.06 -31.73
C ARG A 143 4.06 21.55 -30.31
N VAL A 144 4.11 22.45 -29.33
CA VAL A 144 4.29 22.10 -27.91
C VAL A 144 3.15 21.22 -27.40
N LYS A 145 1.90 21.53 -27.77
CA LYS A 145 0.73 20.70 -27.38
C LYS A 145 0.89 19.26 -27.87
N GLY A 146 1.25 19.06 -29.14
CA GLY A 146 1.51 17.73 -29.70
C GLY A 146 2.73 17.03 -29.09
N HIS A 147 3.79 17.77 -28.80
CA HIS A 147 4.99 17.23 -28.17
C HIS A 147 4.72 16.77 -26.72
N ILE A 148 4.01 17.57 -25.91
CA ILE A 148 3.57 17.18 -24.56
C ILE A 148 2.81 15.85 -24.61
N PHE A 149 1.85 15.73 -25.54
CA PHE A 149 1.04 14.52 -25.67
C PHE A 149 1.91 13.29 -25.98
N ARG A 150 2.78 13.35 -27.00
CA ARG A 150 3.65 12.23 -27.38
C ARG A 150 4.66 11.85 -26.30
N THR A 151 5.30 12.84 -25.66
CA THR A 151 6.28 12.58 -24.59
C THR A 151 5.61 11.94 -23.38
N ARG A 152 4.42 12.42 -23.00
CA ARG A 152 3.67 11.83 -21.89
C ARG A 152 3.20 10.42 -22.22
N GLN A 153 2.70 10.18 -23.44
CA GLN A 153 2.28 8.85 -23.88
C GLN A 153 3.45 7.85 -23.85
N ALA A 154 4.62 8.23 -24.37
CA ALA A 154 5.81 7.36 -24.35
C ALA A 154 6.24 7.01 -22.92
N PHE A 155 6.23 7.99 -22.01
CA PHE A 155 6.51 7.75 -20.59
C PHE A 155 5.47 6.81 -19.94
N GLU A 156 4.18 6.99 -20.23
CA GLU A 156 3.11 6.15 -19.69
C GLU A 156 3.22 4.69 -20.15
N VAL A 157 3.62 4.45 -21.41
CA VAL A 157 3.89 3.10 -21.95
C VAL A 157 5.09 2.46 -21.24
N ASP A 158 6.21 3.17 -21.12
CA ASP A 158 7.39 2.70 -20.39
C ASP A 158 7.07 2.40 -18.91
N LEU A 159 6.31 3.28 -18.27
CA LEU A 159 5.86 3.10 -16.90
C LEU A 159 5.07 1.79 -16.75
N LEU A 160 4.13 1.50 -17.65
CA LEU A 160 3.33 0.27 -17.61
C LEU A 160 4.19 -0.98 -17.84
N ASN A 161 5.18 -0.92 -18.73
CA ASN A 161 6.14 -2.02 -18.93
C ASN A 161 6.88 -2.37 -17.65
N ARG A 162 7.32 -1.37 -16.89
CA ARG A 162 8.01 -1.59 -15.62
C ARG A 162 7.04 -1.96 -14.49
N ALA A 163 5.78 -1.53 -14.58
CA ALA A 163 4.78 -1.79 -13.56
C ALA A 163 4.22 -3.22 -13.55
N THR A 164 4.39 -3.99 -14.63
CA THR A 164 4.07 -5.43 -14.62
C THR A 164 4.93 -6.20 -13.62
N VAL A 165 6.20 -5.80 -13.47
CA VAL A 165 7.13 -6.37 -12.49
C VAL A 165 7.02 -5.65 -11.15
N ASN A 166 6.84 -4.33 -11.15
CA ASN A 166 6.72 -3.51 -9.94
C ASN A 166 5.43 -2.69 -9.90
N PRO A 167 4.32 -3.28 -9.39
CA PRO A 167 3.02 -2.62 -9.27
C PRO A 167 3.03 -1.26 -8.53
N LYS A 168 4.00 -1.01 -7.65
CA LYS A 168 4.12 0.25 -6.91
C LYS A 168 4.30 1.45 -7.85
N LEU A 169 4.92 1.25 -9.01
CA LEU A 169 5.11 2.30 -10.01
C LEU A 169 3.78 2.80 -10.57
N PHE A 170 2.86 1.88 -10.87
CA PHE A 170 1.53 2.20 -11.37
C PHE A 170 0.71 2.98 -10.33
N TYR A 171 0.58 2.45 -9.11
CA TYR A 171 -0.16 3.13 -8.05
C TYR A 171 0.49 4.44 -7.61
N GLY A 172 1.82 4.53 -7.64
CA GLY A 172 2.55 5.78 -7.40
C GLY A 172 2.22 6.85 -8.44
N TYR A 173 2.17 6.48 -9.72
CA TYR A 173 1.76 7.39 -10.79
C TYR A 173 0.30 7.81 -10.69
N LEU A 174 -0.62 6.87 -10.41
CA LEU A 174 -2.03 7.20 -10.19
C LEU A 174 -2.17 8.21 -9.05
N ARG A 175 -1.59 7.92 -7.87
CA ARG A 175 -1.62 8.85 -6.73
C ARG A 175 -1.07 10.23 -7.11
N GLN A 176 0.06 10.32 -7.80
CA GLN A 176 0.62 11.61 -8.20
C GLN A 176 -0.34 12.45 -9.07
N ASN A 177 -1.14 11.79 -9.92
CA ASN A 177 -2.03 12.48 -10.86
C ASN A 177 -3.47 12.62 -10.37
N THR A 178 -3.88 11.87 -9.34
CA THR A 178 -5.28 11.83 -8.87
C THR A 178 -5.46 12.25 -7.42
N ARG A 179 -4.40 12.35 -6.61
CA ARG A 179 -4.49 12.75 -5.20
C ARG A 179 -5.07 14.15 -5.11
N ASN A 180 -6.01 14.32 -4.19
CA ASN A 180 -6.53 15.64 -3.88
C ASN A 180 -5.37 16.50 -3.35
N LYS A 181 -5.20 17.69 -3.91
CA LYS A 181 -4.10 18.60 -3.54
C LYS A 181 -4.46 19.47 -2.36
N ASP A 182 -5.70 19.33 -1.88
CA ASP A 182 -6.16 20.01 -0.69
C ASP A 182 -5.35 19.51 0.51
N PRO A 183 -4.62 20.40 1.20
CA PRO A 183 -3.89 20.02 2.40
C PRO A 183 -4.89 19.63 3.50
N ILE A 184 -4.44 18.79 4.43
CA ILE A 184 -5.19 18.57 5.67
C ILE A 184 -5.29 19.94 6.36
N PRO A 185 -6.50 20.40 6.75
CA PRO A 185 -6.69 21.65 7.46
C PRO A 185 -5.76 21.76 8.69
N LEU A 186 -5.55 22.99 9.16
CA LEU A 186 -4.84 23.21 10.42
C LEU A 186 -5.56 22.46 11.55
N LEU A 187 -4.79 21.85 12.45
CA LEU A 187 -5.31 21.25 13.68
C LEU A 187 -5.07 22.24 14.81
N ARG A 188 -6.08 22.53 15.61
CA ARG A 188 -5.93 23.39 16.79
C ARG A 188 -5.80 22.50 18.03
N THR A 189 -4.74 22.70 18.81
CA THR A 189 -4.54 21.97 20.07
C THR A 189 -5.53 22.44 21.14
N ALA A 190 -5.61 21.72 22.26
CA ALA A 190 -6.45 22.11 23.40
C ALA A 190 -6.02 23.47 24.00
N GLU A 191 -4.75 23.82 23.84
CA GLU A 191 -4.12 25.09 24.27
C GLU A 191 -4.33 26.22 23.25
N GLY A 192 -5.07 25.96 22.15
CA GLY A 192 -5.38 26.97 21.13
C GLY A 192 -4.29 27.20 20.09
N ILE A 193 -3.27 26.33 20.02
CA ILE A 193 -2.16 26.45 19.07
C ILE A 193 -2.54 25.84 17.72
N ASP A 194 -2.33 26.58 16.63
CA ASP A 194 -2.63 26.12 15.27
C ASP A 194 -1.43 25.37 14.66
N LEU A 195 -1.56 24.04 14.53
CA LEU A 195 -0.60 23.16 13.90
C LEU A 195 -0.78 23.14 12.38
N THR A 196 0.22 23.67 11.67
CA THR A 196 0.20 23.81 10.20
C THR A 196 1.05 22.75 9.49
N GLU A 197 2.11 22.25 10.13
CA GLU A 197 3.03 21.24 9.57
C GLU A 197 2.53 19.81 9.72
N ASP A 198 2.74 18.97 8.70
CA ASP A 198 2.25 17.58 8.67
C ASP A 198 2.86 16.70 9.77
N GLY A 199 4.13 16.94 10.16
CA GLY A 199 4.80 16.21 11.24
C GLY A 199 4.17 16.51 12.59
N ALA A 200 4.08 17.80 12.94
CA ALA A 200 3.46 18.25 14.19
C ALA A 200 2.00 17.77 14.33
N LYS A 201 1.23 17.74 13.23
CA LYS A 201 -0.13 17.17 13.22
C LYS A 201 -0.13 15.67 13.54
N ALA A 202 0.82 14.91 12.98
CA ALA A 202 0.92 13.46 13.20
C ALA A 202 1.34 13.15 14.64
N ASP A 203 2.33 13.88 15.15
CA ASP A 203 2.83 13.72 16.52
C ASP A 203 1.74 14.05 17.54
N HIS A 204 1.05 15.18 17.35
CA HIS A 204 -0.05 15.58 18.25
C HIS A 204 -1.20 14.57 18.26
N LEU A 205 -1.57 14.01 17.10
CA LEU A 205 -2.55 12.93 17.04
C LEU A 205 -2.04 11.66 17.73
N SER A 206 -0.76 11.31 17.56
CA SER A 206 -0.15 10.16 18.23
C SER A 206 -0.17 10.31 19.75
N GLU A 207 0.22 11.47 20.27
CA GLU A 207 0.18 11.80 21.70
C GLU A 207 -1.24 11.72 22.25
N PHE A 208 -2.22 12.27 21.52
CA PHE A 208 -3.62 12.16 21.88
C PHE A 208 -4.08 10.70 21.94
N PHE A 209 -3.73 9.87 20.96
CA PHE A 209 -4.10 8.46 20.98
C PHE A 209 -3.40 7.68 22.11
N GLN A 210 -2.15 8.01 22.42
CA GLN A 210 -1.44 7.40 23.56
C GLN A 210 -2.07 7.80 24.90
N SER A 211 -2.53 9.04 25.05
CA SER A 211 -3.11 9.52 26.31
C SER A 211 -4.47 8.88 26.63
N VAL A 212 -5.20 8.44 25.61
CA VAL A 212 -6.48 7.73 25.76
C VAL A 212 -6.34 6.20 25.79
N PHE A 213 -5.12 5.65 25.63
CA PHE A 213 -4.86 4.22 25.71
C PHE A 213 -4.49 3.80 27.14
N THR A 214 -4.96 2.63 27.57
CA THR A 214 -4.64 2.07 28.89
C THR A 214 -3.16 1.67 28.95
N LYS A 215 -2.41 2.20 29.93
CA LYS A 215 -1.04 1.77 30.22
C LYS A 215 -1.07 0.57 31.16
N GLU A 216 -0.76 -0.61 30.65
CA GLU A 216 -0.56 -1.81 31.47
C GLU A 216 0.81 -1.74 32.17
N THR A 217 0.82 -1.85 33.50
CA THR A 217 2.01 -1.60 34.35
C THR A 217 2.79 -2.85 34.71
N ARG A 218 2.28 -4.05 34.40
CA ARG A 218 2.95 -5.33 34.63
C ARG A 218 2.60 -6.34 33.55
N TYR A 219 3.62 -6.77 32.83
CA TYR A 219 3.57 -8.03 32.08
C TYR A 219 4.26 -9.08 32.94
N ASP A 220 3.52 -9.63 33.91
CA ASP A 220 3.98 -10.77 34.70
C ASP A 220 3.92 -11.99 33.78
N HIS A 221 5.09 -12.49 33.37
CA HIS A 221 5.23 -13.70 32.57
C HIS A 221 4.93 -14.89 33.50
N PRO A 222 3.96 -15.77 33.18
CA PRO A 222 3.75 -16.98 33.96
C PRO A 222 4.95 -17.91 33.79
N THR A 223 5.67 -18.16 34.89
CA THR A 223 6.62 -19.27 34.99
C THR A 223 5.85 -20.55 35.23
N ASP A 224 5.31 -21.15 34.17
CA ASP A 224 4.69 -22.47 34.24
C ASP A 224 5.65 -23.53 33.66
N GLY A 225 5.96 -24.52 34.50
CA GLY A 225 6.75 -25.69 34.13
C GLY A 225 5.90 -26.69 33.36
N PHE A 226 5.98 -26.66 32.04
CA PHE A 226 5.38 -27.68 31.17
C PHE A 226 6.39 -28.79 30.87
N GLU A 227 6.00 -30.05 31.07
CA GLU A 227 6.67 -31.21 30.48
C GLU A 227 6.30 -31.27 28.99
N VAL A 228 7.32 -31.14 28.12
CA VAL A 228 7.16 -31.12 26.67
C VAL A 228 7.53 -32.49 26.10
N ASP A 229 6.54 -33.31 25.74
CA ASP A 229 6.75 -34.69 25.26
C ASP A 229 7.32 -34.78 23.83
N THR A 230 7.41 -33.68 23.08
CA THR A 230 8.17 -33.66 21.82
C THR A 230 8.68 -32.26 21.49
N ILE A 231 9.96 -32.04 21.78
CA ILE A 231 10.67 -30.79 21.45
C ILE A 231 11.08 -30.86 19.98
N VAL A 232 10.95 -29.76 19.23
CA VAL A 232 11.73 -29.60 17.98
C VAL A 232 13.18 -29.44 18.41
N GLU A 233 13.87 -30.55 18.62
CA GLU A 233 15.22 -30.55 19.20
C GLU A 233 16.20 -29.78 18.30
N THR A 234 15.99 -29.78 16.98
CA THR A 234 16.91 -29.15 16.03
C THR A 234 16.21 -28.53 14.81
N VAL A 235 16.31 -27.21 14.67
CA VAL A 235 16.21 -26.50 13.39
C VAL A 235 17.61 -26.05 13.03
N ASN A 236 18.09 -26.45 11.85
CA ASN A 236 19.44 -26.11 11.37
C ASN A 236 19.36 -25.01 10.30
N PHE A 237 19.87 -23.84 10.63
CA PHE A 237 20.03 -22.76 9.66
C PHE A 237 21.34 -22.95 8.91
N THR A 238 21.28 -23.62 7.76
CA THR A 238 22.47 -23.83 6.94
C THR A 238 22.80 -22.58 6.11
N GLU A 239 24.09 -22.31 5.94
CA GLU A 239 24.59 -21.23 5.09
C GLU A 239 24.00 -21.27 3.67
N THR A 240 23.85 -22.48 3.11
CA THR A 240 23.28 -22.68 1.76
C THR A 240 21.82 -22.24 1.66
N THR A 241 21.01 -22.50 2.69
CA THR A 241 19.61 -22.06 2.77
C THR A 241 19.55 -20.55 2.90
N VAL A 242 20.34 -19.95 3.80
CA VAL A 242 20.36 -18.49 4.00
C VAL A 242 20.83 -17.79 2.72
N LEU A 243 21.88 -18.28 2.07
CA LEU A 243 22.37 -17.75 0.79
C LEU A 243 21.28 -17.76 -0.29
N LYS A 244 20.54 -18.88 -0.42
CA LYS A 244 19.44 -19.01 -1.38
C LYS A 244 18.35 -17.95 -1.13
N GLU A 245 17.96 -17.75 0.13
CA GLU A 245 16.93 -16.76 0.49
C GLU A 245 17.40 -15.32 0.25
N LEU A 246 18.66 -15.00 0.59
CA LEU A 246 19.26 -13.68 0.32
C LEU A 246 19.30 -13.37 -1.18
N LEU A 247 19.68 -14.35 -2.02
CA LEU A 247 19.66 -14.21 -3.48
C LEU A 247 18.22 -14.10 -4.04
N GLY A 248 17.24 -14.67 -3.35
CA GLY A 248 15.81 -14.57 -3.66
C GLY A 248 15.18 -13.20 -3.37
N LEU A 249 15.87 -12.34 -2.61
CA LEU A 249 15.33 -11.03 -2.22
C LEU A 249 14.99 -10.14 -3.43
N LYS A 250 13.89 -9.40 -3.29
CA LYS A 250 13.49 -8.35 -4.24
C LYS A 250 14.16 -7.04 -3.84
N GLU A 251 15.21 -6.64 -4.55
CA GLU A 251 16.03 -5.44 -4.28
C GLU A 251 15.23 -4.14 -4.09
N SER A 252 14.07 -4.04 -4.75
CA SER A 252 13.19 -2.85 -4.69
C SER A 252 12.31 -2.75 -3.43
N LYS A 253 12.40 -3.73 -2.51
CA LYS A 253 11.69 -3.68 -1.23
C LYS A 253 12.28 -2.56 -0.36
N SER A 254 11.42 -1.91 0.42
CA SER A 254 11.88 -0.94 1.41
C SER A 254 12.66 -1.68 2.50
N PRO A 255 13.69 -1.05 3.09
CA PRO A 255 14.32 -1.54 4.31
C PRO A 255 13.28 -1.80 5.42
N GLY A 256 13.62 -2.71 6.33
CA GLY A 256 12.86 -2.92 7.57
C GLY A 256 13.11 -1.80 8.58
N PRO A 257 12.65 -1.96 9.83
CA PRO A 257 12.95 -1.03 10.92
C PRO A 257 14.44 -0.96 11.28
N ASP A 258 15.24 -1.93 10.82
CA ASP A 258 16.70 -1.95 10.88
C ASP A 258 17.38 -0.98 9.88
N GLU A 259 16.61 -0.41 8.97
CA GLU A 259 17.06 0.44 7.86
C GLU A 259 18.07 -0.24 6.89
N ILE A 260 18.16 -1.57 6.89
CA ILE A 260 19.06 -2.32 6.01
C ILE A 260 18.39 -2.57 4.64
N PRO A 261 18.95 -2.08 3.51
CA PRO A 261 18.34 -2.26 2.19
C PRO A 261 18.47 -3.70 1.66
N ALA A 262 17.38 -4.26 1.14
CA ALA A 262 17.36 -5.59 0.52
C ALA A 262 18.38 -5.75 -0.64
N LYS A 263 18.73 -4.66 -1.32
CA LYS A 263 19.80 -4.68 -2.34
C LYS A 263 21.17 -4.99 -1.74
N LEU A 264 21.51 -4.39 -0.59
CA LEU A 264 22.78 -4.64 0.10
C LEU A 264 22.90 -6.12 0.49
N LEU A 265 21.87 -6.64 1.16
CA LEU A 265 21.81 -8.04 1.59
C LEU A 265 21.96 -9.03 0.44
N LYS A 266 21.39 -8.71 -0.72
CA LYS A 266 21.48 -9.54 -1.92
C LYS A 266 22.86 -9.48 -2.60
N GLU A 267 23.46 -8.30 -2.70
CA GLU A 267 24.77 -8.09 -3.33
C GLU A 267 25.91 -8.69 -2.49
N LEU A 268 25.76 -8.67 -1.17
CA LEU A 268 26.70 -9.22 -0.19
C LEU A 268 26.27 -10.59 0.34
N ALA A 269 25.38 -11.27 -0.38
CA ALA A 269 24.75 -12.50 0.12
C ALA A 269 25.76 -13.60 0.45
N ARG A 270 26.85 -13.72 -0.33
CA ARG A 270 27.87 -14.75 -0.12
C ARG A 270 28.68 -14.52 1.15
N GLU A 271 28.98 -13.25 1.42
CA GLU A 271 29.74 -12.82 2.58
C GLU A 271 28.90 -12.89 3.86
N LEU A 272 27.60 -12.61 3.76
CA LEU A 272 26.69 -12.54 4.90
C LEU A 272 26.01 -13.87 5.24
N ALA A 273 25.93 -14.82 4.31
CA ALA A 273 25.16 -16.06 4.49
C ALA A 273 25.62 -16.87 5.71
N LYS A 274 26.94 -17.05 5.90
CA LYS A 274 27.48 -17.78 7.04
C LYS A 274 27.17 -17.07 8.36
N LEU A 275 27.38 -15.76 8.40
CA LEU A 275 27.15 -14.95 9.60
C LEU A 275 25.69 -14.94 10.03
N LEU A 276 24.79 -14.67 9.08
CA LEU A 276 23.35 -14.69 9.33
C LEU A 276 22.85 -16.09 9.70
N SER A 277 23.45 -17.16 9.16
CA SER A 277 23.12 -18.53 9.57
C SER A 277 23.44 -18.79 11.04
N THR A 278 24.61 -18.32 11.51
CA THR A 278 24.99 -18.41 12.93
C THR A 278 24.07 -17.56 13.80
N LEU A 279 23.80 -16.30 13.41
CA LEU A 279 22.88 -15.43 14.15
C LEU A 279 21.48 -16.05 14.24
N PHE A 280 20.93 -16.58 13.14
CA PHE A 280 19.63 -17.25 13.15
C PHE A 280 19.63 -18.53 13.99
N GLN A 281 20.72 -19.29 14.00
CA GLN A 281 20.86 -20.47 14.84
C GLN A 281 20.86 -20.08 16.32
N THR A 282 21.64 -19.07 16.70
CA THR A 282 21.68 -18.51 18.07
C THR A 282 20.32 -17.92 18.45
N THR A 283 19.69 -17.17 17.55
CA THR A 283 18.33 -16.62 17.71
C THR A 283 17.31 -17.74 17.98
N PHE A 284 17.36 -18.84 17.24
CA PHE A 284 16.46 -19.98 17.46
C PHE A 284 16.73 -20.68 18.78
N GLN A 285 18.01 -20.94 19.11
CA GLN A 285 18.41 -21.54 20.39
C GLN A 285 18.04 -20.68 21.60
N THR A 286 18.01 -19.35 21.42
CA THR A 286 17.66 -18.36 22.46
C THR A 286 16.19 -17.92 22.43
N GLY A 287 15.38 -18.36 21.44
CA GLY A 287 13.95 -18.06 21.34
C GLY A 287 13.57 -16.69 20.74
N SER A 288 14.41 -16.07 19.90
CA SER A 288 14.12 -14.79 19.24
C SER A 288 13.53 -14.93 17.81
N SER A 289 12.69 -13.99 17.36
CA SER A 289 11.60 -14.25 16.38
C SER A 289 11.98 -14.22 14.88
N VAL A 290 12.36 -15.36 14.29
CA VAL A 290 12.43 -15.51 12.81
C VAL A 290 11.61 -16.68 12.25
N ILE A 291 11.19 -17.65 13.09
CA ILE A 291 10.32 -18.80 12.70
C ILE A 291 8.84 -18.60 13.10
N GLY A 292 8.47 -17.38 13.51
CA GLY A 292 7.16 -17.06 14.10
C GLY A 292 5.94 -17.64 13.37
N PRO A 293 5.79 -17.49 12.03
CA PRO A 293 4.59 -17.98 11.34
C PRO A 293 4.44 -19.51 11.30
N ILE A 294 5.54 -20.25 11.15
CA ILE A 294 5.48 -21.73 11.12
C ILE A 294 5.24 -22.27 12.52
N LEU A 295 5.94 -21.71 13.52
CA LEU A 295 5.73 -22.07 14.92
C LEU A 295 4.30 -21.75 15.36
N PHE A 296 3.75 -20.61 14.94
CA PHE A 296 2.37 -20.24 15.23
C PHE A 296 1.38 -21.26 14.63
N ILE A 297 1.57 -21.68 13.38
CA ILE A 297 0.69 -22.69 12.76
C ILE A 297 0.79 -24.02 13.50
N VAL A 298 1.99 -24.48 13.86
CA VAL A 298 2.17 -25.73 14.62
C VAL A 298 1.51 -25.62 16.00
N TYR A 299 1.69 -24.48 16.66
CA TYR A 299 1.18 -24.21 18.00
C TYR A 299 -0.35 -24.22 18.08
N ILE A 300 -1.05 -23.73 17.05
CA ILE A 300 -2.52 -23.74 17.02
C ILE A 300 -3.11 -25.02 16.42
N ASN A 301 -2.30 -25.91 15.85
CA ASN A 301 -2.77 -26.97 14.96
C ASN A 301 -3.67 -28.01 15.65
N ASP A 302 -3.52 -28.18 16.96
CA ASP A 302 -4.31 -29.13 17.74
C ASP A 302 -5.65 -28.55 18.23
N CYS A 303 -5.88 -27.24 18.05
CA CYS A 303 -7.11 -26.58 18.48
C CYS A 303 -8.36 -27.12 17.78
N ALA A 304 -8.19 -27.82 16.66
CA ALA A 304 -9.24 -28.40 15.83
C ALA A 304 -9.46 -29.92 16.06
N ASN A 305 -8.72 -30.56 16.96
CA ASN A 305 -8.73 -32.02 17.11
C ASN A 305 -9.89 -32.58 17.92
N GLU A 306 -10.49 -31.80 18.82
CA GLU A 306 -11.50 -32.27 19.79
C GLU A 306 -12.93 -31.83 19.46
N GLN A 307 -13.14 -31.22 18.29
CA GLN A 307 -14.41 -30.63 17.90
C GLN A 307 -15.32 -31.66 17.24
N ASP A 308 -16.54 -31.75 17.76
CA ASP A 308 -17.67 -32.43 17.11
C ASP A 308 -18.41 -31.43 16.19
N CYS A 309 -17.66 -30.77 15.31
CA CYS A 309 -18.19 -29.94 14.24
C CYS A 309 -17.16 -29.75 13.12
N ASP A 310 -17.62 -29.29 11.96
CA ASP A 310 -16.72 -28.95 10.88
C ASP A 310 -15.96 -27.66 11.22
N ILE A 311 -14.66 -27.67 10.96
CA ILE A 311 -13.73 -26.59 11.31
C ILE A 311 -12.76 -26.31 10.15
N ALA A 312 -12.44 -25.03 9.95
CA ALA A 312 -11.41 -24.59 9.03
C ALA A 312 -10.53 -23.54 9.68
N MET A 313 -9.24 -23.55 9.31
CA MET A 313 -8.22 -22.67 9.86
C MET A 313 -7.39 -22.04 8.76
N PHE A 314 -7.08 -20.75 8.93
CA PHE A 314 -6.12 -20.04 8.10
C PHE A 314 -5.36 -19.02 8.95
N ALA A 315 -4.09 -19.31 9.27
CA ALA A 315 -3.33 -18.52 10.25
C ALA A 315 -4.14 -18.36 11.54
N ASP A 316 -4.41 -17.14 11.99
CA ASP A 316 -5.21 -16.85 13.19
C ASP A 316 -6.73 -16.92 12.97
N ASP A 317 -7.20 -17.00 11.73
CA ASP A 317 -8.62 -17.10 11.42
C ASP A 317 -9.11 -18.55 11.62
N LEU A 318 -10.11 -18.73 12.49
CA LEU A 318 -10.77 -20.00 12.81
C LEU A 318 -12.26 -19.89 12.48
N GLU A 319 -12.77 -20.85 11.70
CA GLU A 319 -14.19 -20.93 11.34
C GLU A 319 -14.77 -22.27 11.77
N LEU A 320 -15.90 -22.24 12.49
CA LEU A 320 -16.66 -23.44 12.86
C LEU A 320 -18.05 -23.35 12.28
N TRP A 321 -18.56 -24.45 11.74
CA TRP A 321 -19.93 -24.52 11.26
C TRP A 321 -20.60 -25.85 11.56
N HIS A 322 -21.93 -25.78 11.65
CA HIS A 322 -22.76 -26.95 11.86
C HIS A 322 -24.09 -26.75 11.12
N ILE A 323 -24.60 -27.82 10.49
CA ILE A 323 -25.97 -27.83 9.97
C ILE A 323 -26.95 -27.98 11.14
N ILE A 324 -27.58 -26.87 11.56
CA ILE A 324 -28.54 -26.88 12.67
C ILE A 324 -29.91 -27.36 12.18
N GLN A 325 -30.29 -28.59 12.55
CA GLN A 325 -31.61 -29.17 12.24
C GLN A 325 -32.51 -29.29 13.47
N THR A 326 -31.93 -29.35 14.67
CA THR A 326 -32.63 -29.53 15.95
C THR A 326 -32.02 -28.64 17.04
N ALA A 327 -32.78 -28.38 18.10
CA ALA A 327 -32.28 -27.63 19.26
C ALA A 327 -31.14 -28.34 20.00
N ALA A 328 -31.02 -29.67 19.87
CA ALA A 328 -29.90 -30.44 20.42
C ALA A 328 -28.58 -30.11 19.68
N VAL A 329 -28.63 -29.96 18.35
CA VAL A 329 -27.47 -29.58 17.53
C VAL A 329 -27.03 -28.14 17.81
N GLU A 330 -27.96 -27.23 18.09
CA GLU A 330 -27.60 -25.85 18.49
C GLU A 330 -26.87 -25.79 19.85
N LYS A 331 -27.20 -26.69 20.78
CA LYS A 331 -26.42 -26.87 22.02
C LYS A 331 -25.02 -27.45 21.76
N ASN A 332 -24.88 -28.31 20.75
CA ASN A 332 -23.58 -28.87 20.37
C ASN A 332 -22.60 -27.78 19.91
N LEU A 333 -23.09 -26.76 19.18
CA LEU A 333 -22.25 -25.62 18.81
C LEU A 333 -21.68 -24.89 20.04
N GLN A 334 -22.48 -24.67 21.08
CA GLN A 334 -21.98 -24.07 22.32
C GLN A 334 -20.99 -24.98 23.05
N ALA A 335 -21.21 -26.31 23.04
CA ALA A 335 -20.26 -27.25 23.62
C ALA A 335 -18.89 -27.18 22.92
N ASN A 336 -18.87 -27.13 21.59
CA ASN A 336 -17.65 -26.94 20.79
C ASN A 336 -16.94 -25.61 21.10
N LEU A 337 -17.70 -24.52 21.26
CA LEU A 337 -17.14 -23.22 21.67
C LEU A 337 -16.53 -23.28 23.07
N ASN A 338 -17.14 -24.02 23.99
CA ASN A 338 -16.60 -24.22 25.34
C ASN A 338 -15.29 -25.04 25.29
N LEU A 339 -15.18 -26.03 24.40
CA LEU A 339 -13.94 -26.79 24.18
C LEU A 339 -12.84 -25.88 23.64
N LEU A 340 -13.14 -25.03 22.65
CA LEU A 340 -12.20 -24.03 22.17
C LEU A 340 -11.81 -23.01 23.23
N GLN A 341 -12.75 -22.59 24.07
CA GLN A 341 -12.45 -21.70 25.18
C GLN A 341 -11.51 -22.38 26.18
N LYS A 342 -11.75 -23.65 26.49
CA LYS A 342 -10.86 -24.45 27.34
C LYS A 342 -9.47 -24.55 26.70
N TRP A 343 -9.37 -24.94 25.43
CA TRP A 343 -8.12 -24.98 24.68
C TRP A 343 -7.40 -23.63 24.71
N SER A 344 -8.10 -22.53 24.48
CA SER A 344 -7.54 -21.17 24.51
C SER A 344 -6.96 -20.80 25.87
N ASN A 345 -7.61 -21.24 26.97
CA ASN A 345 -7.09 -21.05 28.32
C ASN A 345 -5.89 -21.96 28.61
N ASP A 346 -5.96 -23.24 28.22
CA ASP A 346 -4.89 -24.22 28.42
C ASP A 346 -3.61 -23.83 27.66
N TRP A 347 -3.79 -23.30 26.44
CA TRP A 347 -2.71 -22.83 25.58
C TRP A 347 -2.38 -21.34 25.79
N LEU A 348 -3.02 -20.63 26.71
CA LEU A 348 -2.74 -19.19 26.97
C LEU A 348 -2.81 -18.30 25.72
N LEU A 349 -3.64 -18.67 24.74
CA LEU A 349 -3.84 -17.93 23.49
C LEU A 349 -5.28 -17.41 23.41
N SER A 350 -5.51 -16.23 23.97
CA SER A 350 -6.85 -15.63 24.04
C SER A 350 -7.41 -15.27 22.67
N PHE A 351 -8.68 -15.61 22.44
CA PHE A 351 -9.43 -15.13 21.28
C PHE A 351 -9.70 -13.63 21.34
N ASN A 352 -9.83 -12.99 20.18
CA ASN A 352 -10.31 -11.61 20.08
C ASN A 352 -11.83 -11.61 19.93
N GLU A 353 -12.56 -11.61 21.04
CA GLU A 353 -14.02 -11.81 21.07
C GLU A 353 -14.77 -10.74 20.27
N ASN A 354 -14.21 -9.53 20.18
CA ASN A 354 -14.79 -8.42 19.40
C ASN A 354 -14.75 -8.65 17.89
N LYS A 355 -13.83 -9.50 17.41
CA LYS A 355 -13.73 -9.88 15.99
C LYS A 355 -14.53 -11.14 15.67
N CYS A 356 -14.86 -11.95 16.67
CA CYS A 356 -15.65 -13.16 16.50
C CYS A 356 -17.13 -12.82 16.27
N ASN A 357 -17.67 -13.27 15.13
CA ASN A 357 -19.05 -13.02 14.76
C ASN A 357 -19.74 -14.34 14.41
N ILE A 358 -21.07 -14.38 14.58
CA ILE A 358 -21.88 -15.51 14.13
C ILE A 358 -22.70 -15.11 12.92
N ILE A 359 -22.57 -15.86 11.83
CA ILE A 359 -23.43 -15.75 10.65
C ILE A 359 -24.35 -16.97 10.59
N ARG A 360 -25.65 -16.74 10.43
CA ARG A 360 -26.63 -17.81 10.28
C ARG A 360 -27.13 -17.83 8.84
N VAL A 361 -26.88 -18.94 8.16
CA VAL A 361 -27.21 -19.12 6.74
C VAL A 361 -28.41 -20.04 6.62
N GLY A 362 -29.50 -19.57 5.99
CA GLY A 362 -30.70 -20.38 5.82
C GLY A 362 -31.98 -19.57 5.54
N LYS A 363 -33.05 -20.28 5.18
CA LYS A 363 -34.37 -19.67 4.88
C LYS A 363 -35.23 -19.41 6.12
N SER A 364 -35.02 -20.16 7.18
CA SER A 364 -35.82 -20.07 8.41
C SER A 364 -35.12 -19.20 9.45
N LYS A 365 -35.86 -18.24 10.01
CA LYS A 365 -35.46 -17.56 11.25
C LYS A 365 -36.12 -18.31 12.40
N PRO A 366 -35.39 -19.12 13.20
CA PRO A 366 -35.99 -19.76 14.37
C PRO A 366 -36.51 -18.69 15.35
N SER A 367 -37.67 -18.95 15.95
CA SER A 367 -38.36 -18.06 16.89
C SER A 367 -37.63 -17.90 18.22
N ASN A 368 -36.89 -18.93 18.65
CA ASN A 368 -36.00 -18.89 19.80
C ASN A 368 -34.56 -19.03 19.32
N ARG A 369 -33.75 -17.97 19.46
CA ARG A 369 -32.33 -17.99 19.10
C ARG A 369 -31.51 -18.30 20.33
N THR A 370 -30.70 -19.37 20.28
CA THR A 370 -29.69 -19.57 21.31
C THR A 370 -28.59 -18.53 21.12
N VAL A 371 -28.24 -17.84 22.20
CA VAL A 371 -27.15 -16.88 22.21
C VAL A 371 -25.87 -17.65 22.46
N ASN A 372 -25.05 -17.80 21.42
CA ASN A 372 -23.73 -18.38 21.57
C ASN A 372 -22.77 -17.36 22.16
N SER A 373 -21.90 -17.79 23.06
CA SER A 373 -20.92 -16.94 23.72
C SER A 373 -19.55 -17.60 23.81
N LEU A 374 -18.53 -16.78 23.96
CA LEU A 374 -17.14 -17.17 24.21
C LEU A 374 -16.63 -16.28 25.35
N ASN A 375 -16.01 -16.85 26.39
CA ASN A 375 -15.61 -16.10 27.58
C ASN A 375 -16.77 -15.34 28.26
N GLY A 376 -18.00 -15.89 28.17
CA GLY A 376 -19.20 -15.22 28.67
C GLY A 376 -19.66 -14.02 27.82
N ILE A 377 -18.93 -13.65 26.78
CA ILE A 377 -19.28 -12.57 25.84
C ILE A 377 -20.13 -13.14 24.70
N PRO A 378 -21.37 -12.66 24.51
CA PRO A 378 -22.22 -13.09 23.40
C PRO A 378 -21.63 -12.75 22.04
N PHE A 379 -21.64 -13.70 21.09
CA PHE A 379 -21.26 -13.39 19.72
C PHE A 379 -22.25 -12.42 19.07
N LYS A 380 -21.69 -11.47 18.33
CA LYS A 380 -22.47 -10.56 17.51
C LYS A 380 -23.01 -11.30 16.29
N GLY A 381 -24.33 -11.38 16.18
CA GLY A 381 -25.01 -11.86 14.99
C GLY A 381 -24.87 -10.87 13.84
N VAL A 382 -24.32 -11.32 12.70
CA VAL A 382 -24.13 -10.50 11.51
C VAL A 382 -24.80 -11.11 10.29
N ASP A 383 -25.33 -10.26 9.41
CA ASP A 383 -25.89 -10.69 8.12
C ASP A 383 -24.82 -10.82 7.02
N VAL A 384 -23.63 -10.27 7.28
CA VAL A 384 -22.52 -10.15 6.34
C VAL A 384 -21.21 -10.32 7.09
N GLN A 385 -20.34 -11.19 6.61
CA GLN A 385 -18.98 -11.37 7.09
C GLN A 385 -18.01 -11.33 5.91
N LYS A 386 -16.81 -10.78 6.13
CA LYS A 386 -15.72 -10.85 5.15
C LYS A 386 -14.74 -11.92 5.59
N ASP A 387 -14.52 -12.90 4.75
CA ASP A 387 -13.63 -14.04 5.00
C ASP A 387 -12.68 -14.22 3.82
N LEU A 388 -11.37 -14.30 4.10
CA LEU A 388 -10.25 -14.40 3.13
C LEU A 388 -10.38 -13.49 1.87
N GLY A 389 -11.01 -12.32 2.04
CA GLY A 389 -11.24 -11.36 0.95
C GLY A 389 -12.62 -11.45 0.26
N VAL A 390 -13.40 -12.50 0.52
CA VAL A 390 -14.75 -12.76 0.01
C VAL A 390 -15.79 -12.22 0.98
N TRP A 391 -16.90 -11.69 0.45
CA TRP A 391 -18.00 -11.18 1.29
C TRP A 391 -19.11 -12.20 1.28
N ILE A 392 -19.33 -12.86 2.42
CA ILE A 392 -20.34 -13.89 2.63
C ILE A 392 -21.57 -13.22 3.26
N THR A 393 -22.75 -13.55 2.76
CA THR A 393 -24.03 -13.04 3.28
C THR A 393 -24.88 -14.19 3.80
N HIS A 394 -25.82 -13.93 4.71
CA HIS A 394 -26.77 -14.94 5.20
C HIS A 394 -27.54 -15.68 4.08
N SER A 395 -27.70 -15.03 2.93
CA SER A 395 -28.39 -15.58 1.75
C SER A 395 -27.48 -16.37 0.80
N LEU A 396 -26.17 -16.36 1.06
CA LEU A 396 -25.08 -16.82 0.18
C LEU A 396 -25.08 -16.22 -1.23
N LYS A 397 -25.94 -15.23 -1.53
CA LYS A 397 -25.94 -14.56 -2.82
C LYS A 397 -24.62 -13.81 -3.02
N PRO A 398 -23.97 -13.94 -4.19
CA PRO A 398 -22.67 -13.33 -4.44
C PRO A 398 -22.80 -11.85 -4.77
N SER A 399 -24.04 -11.32 -4.84
CA SER A 399 -24.35 -9.98 -5.33
C SER A 399 -23.62 -8.88 -4.56
N LEU A 400 -23.49 -9.01 -3.23
CA LEU A 400 -22.71 -8.07 -2.44
C LEU A 400 -21.23 -8.09 -2.84
N HIS A 401 -20.63 -9.28 -2.92
CA HIS A 401 -19.24 -9.44 -3.29
C HIS A 401 -18.98 -8.96 -4.73
N CYS A 402 -19.84 -9.34 -5.68
CA CYS A 402 -19.79 -8.88 -7.07
C CYS A 402 -19.82 -7.36 -7.17
N GLY A 403 -20.69 -6.70 -6.39
CA GLY A 403 -20.73 -5.24 -6.31
C GLY A 403 -19.44 -4.63 -5.76
N LYS A 404 -18.88 -5.20 -4.67
CA LYS A 404 -17.62 -4.73 -4.07
C LYS A 404 -16.45 -4.87 -5.04
N VAL A 405 -16.31 -6.03 -5.68
CA VAL A 405 -15.28 -6.33 -6.68
C VAL A 405 -15.42 -5.43 -7.91
N ALA A 406 -16.64 -5.26 -8.43
CA ALA A 406 -16.90 -4.36 -9.55
C ALA A 406 -16.52 -2.91 -9.21
N ASN A 407 -16.87 -2.43 -8.01
CA ASN A 407 -16.54 -1.08 -7.57
C ASN A 407 -15.03 -0.87 -7.40
N ALA A 408 -14.31 -1.85 -6.85
CA ALA A 408 -12.85 -1.80 -6.74
C ALA A 408 -12.20 -1.73 -8.14
N ALA A 409 -12.62 -2.59 -9.06
CA ALA A 409 -12.15 -2.61 -10.44
C ALA A 409 -12.48 -1.30 -11.20
N MET A 410 -13.70 -0.78 -11.05
CA MET A 410 -14.13 0.48 -11.66
C MET A 410 -13.37 1.68 -11.12
N SER A 411 -13.00 1.66 -9.83
CA SER A 411 -12.18 2.70 -9.21
C SER A 411 -10.81 2.79 -9.90
N ILE A 412 -10.17 1.65 -10.17
CA ILE A 412 -8.90 1.61 -10.92
C ILE A 412 -9.10 2.20 -12.32
N LEU A 413 -10.15 1.79 -13.05
CA LEU A 413 -10.44 2.31 -14.39
C LEU A 413 -10.69 3.82 -14.40
N TYR A 414 -11.38 4.34 -13.38
CA TYR A 414 -11.63 5.78 -13.23
C TYR A 414 -10.33 6.55 -12.97
N LEU A 415 -9.47 6.03 -12.09
CA LEU A 415 -8.16 6.62 -11.80
C LEU A 415 -7.28 6.62 -13.06
N VAL A 416 -7.28 5.53 -13.82
CA VAL A 416 -6.55 5.44 -15.10
C VAL A 416 -7.08 6.45 -16.10
N LYS A 417 -8.40 6.56 -16.27
CA LYS A 417 -9.03 7.56 -17.16
C LYS A 417 -8.60 8.99 -16.80
N ARG A 418 -8.44 9.30 -15.51
CA ARG A 418 -8.01 10.62 -15.04
C ARG A 418 -6.51 10.85 -15.17
N ALA A 419 -5.71 9.82 -14.95
CA ALA A 419 -4.27 9.94 -14.86
C ALA A 419 -3.55 9.82 -16.21
N PHE A 420 -4.08 9.05 -17.16
CA PHE A 420 -3.41 8.79 -18.43
C PHE A 420 -3.81 9.82 -19.49
N ALA A 421 -2.86 10.26 -20.31
CA ALA A 421 -3.13 11.20 -21.40
C ALA A 421 -3.81 10.53 -22.60
N ALA A 422 -3.46 9.28 -22.86
CA ALA A 422 -4.08 8.44 -23.87
C ALA A 422 -4.08 7.00 -23.40
N PHE A 423 -5.19 6.31 -23.64
CA PHE A 423 -5.32 4.90 -23.29
C PHE A 423 -5.37 4.09 -24.59
N THR A 424 -4.23 3.52 -24.95
CA THR A 424 -4.07 2.70 -26.16
C THR A 424 -4.47 1.24 -25.89
N THR A 425 -4.59 0.44 -26.93
CA THR A 425 -4.85 -1.00 -26.84
C THR A 425 -3.77 -1.73 -26.02
N ASP A 426 -2.50 -1.31 -26.16
CA ASP A 426 -1.39 -1.85 -25.37
C ASP A 426 -1.51 -1.45 -23.88
N CYS A 427 -1.85 -0.18 -23.59
CA CYS A 427 -2.15 0.25 -22.22
C CYS A 427 -3.30 -0.55 -21.62
N PHE A 428 -4.35 -0.83 -22.41
CA PHE A 428 -5.48 -1.66 -21.99
C PHE A 428 -5.02 -3.07 -21.61
N ALA A 429 -4.27 -3.75 -22.47
CA ALA A 429 -3.85 -5.13 -22.21
C ALA A 429 -3.05 -5.23 -20.88
N LYS A 430 -2.14 -4.28 -20.64
CA LYS A 430 -1.33 -4.23 -19.41
C LYS A 430 -2.15 -3.85 -18.19
N VAL A 431 -2.96 -2.79 -18.28
CA VAL A 431 -3.74 -2.33 -17.13
C VAL A 431 -4.84 -3.32 -16.76
N PHE A 432 -5.59 -3.78 -17.76
CA PHE A 432 -6.68 -4.71 -17.55
C PHE A 432 -6.15 -6.08 -17.09
N GLY A 433 -5.11 -6.62 -17.76
CA GLY A 433 -4.51 -7.91 -17.41
C GLY A 433 -3.89 -7.93 -16.01
N THR A 434 -3.16 -6.89 -15.64
CA THR A 434 -2.35 -6.89 -14.41
C THR A 434 -3.08 -6.32 -13.19
N PHE A 435 -3.95 -5.32 -13.35
CA PHE A 435 -4.53 -4.59 -12.20
C PHE A 435 -6.04 -4.76 -12.05
N VAL A 436 -6.78 -5.03 -13.13
CA VAL A 436 -8.25 -5.13 -13.09
C VAL A 436 -8.73 -6.58 -13.06
N ARG A 437 -8.23 -7.42 -13.98
CA ARG A 437 -8.65 -8.82 -14.10
C ARG A 437 -8.39 -9.65 -12.82
N PRO A 438 -7.28 -9.49 -12.07
CA PRO A 438 -7.09 -10.23 -10.83
C PRO A 438 -8.16 -9.91 -9.78
N GLN A 439 -8.61 -8.65 -9.69
CA GLN A 439 -9.73 -8.26 -8.80
C GLN A 439 -11.00 -9.04 -9.15
N LEU A 440 -11.28 -9.22 -10.44
CA LEU A 440 -12.48 -9.90 -10.93
C LEU A 440 -12.41 -11.44 -10.83
N LYS A 441 -11.22 -12.01 -10.62
CA LYS A 441 -10.98 -13.47 -10.62
C LYS A 441 -10.50 -14.03 -9.29
N SER A 442 -10.06 -13.20 -8.35
CA SER A 442 -9.58 -13.65 -7.05
C SER A 442 -10.66 -14.43 -6.32
N ALA A 443 -10.30 -15.58 -5.77
CA ALA A 443 -11.21 -16.49 -5.04
C ALA A 443 -12.49 -16.87 -5.81
N ILE A 444 -12.47 -16.90 -7.16
CA ILE A 444 -13.69 -17.13 -7.97
C ILE A 444 -14.38 -18.46 -7.66
N GLN A 445 -13.65 -19.45 -7.17
CA GLN A 445 -14.20 -20.74 -6.73
C GLN A 445 -15.23 -20.57 -5.60
N ALA A 446 -15.10 -19.54 -4.76
CA ALA A 446 -15.97 -19.30 -3.62
C ALA A 446 -17.24 -18.48 -3.93
N TRP A 447 -17.25 -17.63 -4.98
CA TRP A 447 -18.33 -16.64 -5.17
C TRP A 447 -18.86 -16.52 -6.60
N ARG A 448 -18.45 -17.39 -7.53
CA ARG A 448 -18.77 -17.30 -8.97
C ARG A 448 -20.21 -16.79 -9.22
N PRO A 449 -20.40 -15.70 -9.99
CA PRO A 449 -21.73 -15.11 -10.16
C PRO A 449 -22.67 -16.06 -10.92
N TRP A 450 -23.88 -16.29 -10.39
CA TRP A 450 -24.92 -17.10 -11.05
C TRP A 450 -26.18 -16.31 -11.42
N VAL A 451 -26.35 -15.11 -10.87
CA VAL A 451 -27.49 -14.25 -11.21
C VAL A 451 -27.12 -13.35 -12.39
N ALA A 452 -27.98 -13.26 -13.40
CA ALA A 452 -27.77 -12.43 -14.58
C ALA A 452 -27.44 -10.96 -14.23
N LYS A 453 -28.03 -10.41 -13.16
CA LYS A 453 -27.72 -9.06 -12.66
C LYS A 453 -26.24 -8.90 -12.26
N ASP A 454 -25.68 -9.89 -11.59
CA ASP A 454 -24.31 -9.85 -11.07
C ASP A 454 -23.30 -10.06 -12.20
N ILE A 455 -23.59 -11.01 -13.11
CA ILE A 455 -22.82 -11.20 -14.36
C ILE A 455 -22.77 -9.89 -15.15
N ASN A 456 -23.93 -9.26 -15.37
CA ASN A 456 -24.00 -7.96 -16.04
C ASN A 456 -23.22 -6.85 -15.32
N THR A 457 -23.16 -6.89 -13.98
CA THR A 457 -22.40 -5.92 -13.18
C THR A 457 -20.91 -6.06 -13.40
N LEU A 458 -20.38 -7.28 -13.46
CA LEU A 458 -18.97 -7.53 -13.78
C LEU A 458 -18.66 -7.26 -15.25
N GLU A 459 -19.56 -7.60 -16.17
CA GLU A 459 -19.40 -7.28 -17.60
C GLU A 459 -19.35 -5.77 -17.86
N LYS A 460 -20.12 -4.96 -17.11
CA LYS A 460 -20.06 -3.49 -17.21
C LYS A 460 -18.65 -2.97 -16.98
N VAL A 461 -17.86 -3.60 -16.10
CA VAL A 461 -16.44 -3.25 -15.88
C VAL A 461 -15.65 -3.46 -17.17
N GLN A 462 -15.82 -4.61 -17.83
CA GLN A 462 -15.13 -4.92 -19.09
C GLN A 462 -15.56 -3.99 -20.23
N ARG A 463 -16.88 -3.74 -20.36
CA ARG A 463 -17.43 -2.78 -21.34
C ARG A 463 -16.92 -1.37 -21.09
N ARG A 464 -16.75 -0.97 -19.84
CA ARG A 464 -16.19 0.35 -19.51
C ARG A 464 -14.70 0.42 -19.85
N ALA A 465 -13.94 -0.62 -19.49
CA ALA A 465 -12.51 -0.68 -19.77
C ALA A 465 -12.23 -0.59 -21.28
N THR A 466 -12.99 -1.34 -22.10
CA THR A 466 -12.85 -1.30 -23.57
C THR A 466 -13.21 0.06 -24.16
N LYS A 467 -14.24 0.74 -23.63
CA LYS A 467 -14.58 2.12 -24.03
C LYS A 467 -13.54 3.18 -23.67
N LEU A 468 -12.58 2.88 -22.77
CA LEU A 468 -11.50 3.81 -22.48
C LEU A 468 -10.46 3.86 -23.61
N VAL A 469 -10.38 2.81 -24.44
CA VAL A 469 -9.41 2.75 -25.52
C VAL A 469 -9.76 3.81 -26.56
N SER A 470 -8.83 4.74 -26.80
CA SER A 470 -9.03 5.84 -27.76
C SER A 470 -9.13 5.25 -29.18
N SER A 471 -10.20 5.60 -29.90
CA SER A 471 -10.63 4.96 -31.15
C SER A 471 -9.60 5.10 -32.29
N GLN A 472 -8.82 4.05 -32.49
CA GLN A 472 -8.43 3.58 -33.82
C GLN A 472 -8.67 2.07 -33.86
N GLY A 473 -9.89 1.67 -34.27
CA GLY A 473 -10.29 0.28 -34.47
C GLY A 473 -10.41 -0.55 -33.19
N ILE A 474 -11.61 -1.04 -32.88
CA ILE A 474 -11.77 -2.12 -31.91
C ILE A 474 -11.12 -3.37 -32.52
N SER A 475 -9.85 -3.60 -32.21
CA SER A 475 -9.13 -4.81 -32.60
C SER A 475 -9.68 -6.03 -31.85
N SER A 476 -9.73 -7.17 -32.54
CA SER A 476 -10.15 -8.48 -32.04
C SER A 476 -9.37 -8.97 -30.80
N SER A 477 -8.26 -8.32 -30.43
CA SER A 477 -7.49 -8.64 -29.22
C SER A 477 -8.20 -8.26 -27.92
N CYS A 478 -9.01 -7.19 -27.90
CA CYS A 478 -9.77 -6.80 -26.70
C CYS A 478 -10.89 -7.79 -26.35
N GLN A 479 -11.38 -8.56 -27.33
CA GLN A 479 -12.41 -9.58 -27.12
C GLN A 479 -11.84 -10.87 -26.50
N LYS A 480 -10.58 -11.23 -26.83
CA LYS A 480 -9.91 -12.44 -26.30
C LYS A 480 -9.58 -12.38 -24.80
N GLN A 481 -9.70 -11.22 -24.16
CA GLN A 481 -9.43 -11.03 -22.72
C GLN A 481 -10.69 -10.94 -21.85
N ARG A 482 -11.88 -11.11 -22.43
CA ARG A 482 -13.13 -11.17 -21.67
C ARG A 482 -13.15 -12.38 -20.75
N ILE A 483 -13.68 -12.18 -19.55
CA ILE A 483 -13.76 -13.18 -18.47
C ILE A 483 -15.04 -13.97 -18.59
#